data_AF-A0A1G8LMB1-F1
#
_entry.id   AF-A0A1G8LMB1-F1
#
_cell.length_a   1.000
_cell.length_b   1.000
_cell.length_c   1.000
_cell.angle_alpha   90.00
_cell.angle_beta   90.00
_cell.angle_gamma   90.00
#
_symmetry.space_group_name_H-M   'P 1'
#
loop_
_entity.id
_entity.type
_entity.pdbx_description
1 polymer ?
#
loop_
_entity_poly.entity_id
_entity_poly.type
_entity_poly.pdbx_seq_one_letter_code
_entity_poly.pdbx_strand_id
1 'polypeptide(L)' 'MSEDREKALALALKAVLSAARNQGLDLDELSEAAADELLNLEAYESDYLAMAINEIEVAADSLA' A
#
# COMPACT_ATOMS: atom_id res chain seq x y z
N MET A 1 -7.96 5.85 19.89
CA MET A 1 -7.99 6.65 18.65
C MET A 1 -7.09 6.08 17.54
N SER A 2 -6.16 5.13 17.78
CA SER A 2 -5.32 4.56 16.72
C SER A 2 -6.03 3.48 15.90
N GLU A 3 -6.81 2.59 16.52
CA GLU A 3 -7.42 1.44 15.84
C GLU A 3 -8.44 1.83 14.76
N ASP A 4 -9.28 2.85 15.01
CA ASP A 4 -10.21 3.37 14.00
C ASP A 4 -9.47 4.03 12.84
N ARG A 5 -8.32 4.65 13.12
CA ARG A 5 -7.47 5.27 12.09
C ARG A 5 -6.79 4.21 11.23
N GLU A 6 -6.27 3.15 11.83
CA GLU A 6 -5.68 2.00 11.11
C GLU A 6 -6.71 1.35 10.19
N LYS A 7 -7.92 1.09 10.69
CA LYS A 7 -9.03 0.57 9.87
C LYS A 7 -9.41 1.52 8.74
N ALA A 8 -9.47 2.82 9.00
CA ALA A 8 -9.77 3.82 7.98
C ALA A 8 -8.68 3.88 6.89
N LEU A 9 -7.40 3.80 7.27
CA LEU A 9 -6.27 3.77 6.33
C LEU A 9 -6.29 2.50 5.47
N ALA A 10 -6.54 1.33 6.06
CA ALA A 10 -6.67 0.09 5.32
C ALA A 10 -7.85 0.13 4.31
N LEU A 11 -8.99 0.69 4.72
CA LEU A 11 -10.14 0.91 3.82
C LEU A 11 -9.81 1.87 2.68
N ALA A 12 -9.12 2.98 2.99
CA ALA A 12 -8.71 3.95 1.98
C ALA A 12 -7.74 3.35 0.97
N LEU A 13 -6.73 2.60 1.43
CA LEU A 13 -5.75 1.94 0.57
C LEU A 13 -6.44 0.93 -0.38
N LYS A 14 -7.33 0.08 0.14
CA LYS A 14 -8.12 -0.85 -0.67
C LYS A 14 -8.99 -0.14 -1.70
N ALA A 15 -9.62 0.98 -1.33
CA ALA A 15 -10.44 1.76 -2.25
C ALA A 15 -9.60 2.34 -3.40
N VAL A 16 -8.40 2.86 -3.10
CA VAL A 16 -7.47 3.39 -4.11
C VAL A 16 -6.97 2.29 -5.04
N LEU A 17 -6.50 1.15 -4.51
CA LEU A 17 -6.04 0.02 -5.31
C LEU A 17 -7.17 -0.56 -6.18
N SER A 18 -8.38 -0.69 -5.62
CA SER A 18 -9.55 -1.13 -6.40
C SER A 18 -9.87 -0.17 -7.55
N ALA A 19 -9.79 1.15 -7.30
CA ALA A 19 -9.96 2.16 -8.34
C ALA A 19 -8.85 2.12 -9.40
N ALA A 20 -7.60 1.83 -9.00
CA ALA A 20 -6.48 1.65 -9.92
C ALA A 20 -6.71 0.45 -10.85
N ARG A 21 -7.10 -0.70 -10.29
CA ARG A 21 -7.44 -1.90 -11.07
C ARG A 21 -8.60 -1.65 -12.04
N ASN A 22 -9.64 -0.95 -11.60
CA ASN A 22 -10.78 -0.62 -12.46
C ASN A 22 -10.39 0.31 -13.63
N GLN A 23 -9.26 1.01 -13.53
CA GLN A 23 -8.68 1.80 -14.61
C GLN A 23 -7.71 1.00 -15.49
N GLY A 24 -7.57 -0.31 -15.26
CA GLY A 24 -6.74 -1.21 -16.04
C GLY A 24 -5.27 -1.21 -15.63
N LEU A 25 -4.93 -0.67 -14.46
CA LEU A 25 -3.59 -0.79 -13.90
C LEU A 25 -3.39 -2.21 -13.35
N ASP A 26 -2.21 -2.77 -13.59
CA ASP A 26 -1.76 -4.00 -12.96
C ASP A 26 -1.42 -3.71 -11.49
N LEU A 27 -2.06 -4.43 -10.57
CA LEU A 27 -1.85 -4.20 -9.14
C LEU A 27 -0.51 -4.76 -8.66
N ASP A 28 0.03 -5.78 -9.31
CA ASP A 28 1.31 -6.37 -8.94
C ASP A 28 2.43 -5.37 -9.29
N GLU A 29 2.42 -4.86 -10.54
CA GLU A 29 3.38 -3.83 -10.99
C GLU A 29 3.24 -2.53 -10.19
N LEU A 30 2.00 -2.11 -9.88
CA LEU A 30 1.76 -0.90 -9.09
C LEU A 30 2.27 -1.04 -7.65
N SER A 31 2.13 -2.22 -7.06
CA SER A 31 2.57 -2.47 -5.68
C SER A 31 4.09 -2.54 -5.60
N GLU A 32 4.75 -3.17 -6.57
CA GLU A 32 6.21 -3.18 -6.71
C GLU A 32 6.75 -1.74 -6.89
N ALA A 33 6.14 -0.96 -7.79
CA ALA A 33 6.52 0.44 -8.00
C ALA A 33 6.36 1.31 -6.74
N ALA A 34 5.29 1.10 -5.97
CA ALA A 34 5.07 1.80 -4.71
C ALA A 34 6.09 1.40 -3.63
N ALA A 35 6.46 0.11 -3.57
CA ALA A 35 7.51 -0.36 -2.68
C ALA A 35 8.88 0.24 -3.03
N ASP A 36 9.22 0.31 -4.32
CA ASP A 36 10.44 0.96 -4.80
C ASP A 36 10.47 2.47 -4.48
N GLU A 37 9.34 3.18 -4.63
CA GLU A 37 9.25 4.59 -4.21
C GLU A 37 9.53 4.76 -2.71
N LEU A 38 8.98 3.85 -1.88
CA LEU A 38 9.21 3.85 -0.45
C LEU A 38 10.70 3.60 -0.12
N LEU A 39 11.34 2.62 -0.77
CA LEU A 39 12.76 2.32 -0.58
C LEU A 39 13.68 3.49 -0.99
N ASN A 40 13.26 4.31 -1.95
CA ASN A 40 14.00 5.49 -2.41
C ASN A 40 13.79 6.73 -1.52
N LEU A 41 12.87 6.70 -0.56
CA LEU A 41 12.74 7.77 0.42
C LEU A 41 13.87 7.67 1.45
N GLU A 42 14.97 8.41 1.21
CA GLU A 42 16.15 8.54 2.09
C GLU A 42 15.83 8.88 3.56
N ALA A 43 14.59 9.27 3.88
CA ALA A 43 14.16 9.70 5.19
C ALA A 43 13.67 8.58 6.13
N TYR A 44 13.46 7.35 5.65
CA TYR A 44 12.88 6.26 6.44
C TYR A 44 13.89 5.13 6.73
N GLU A 45 14.88 5.39 7.58
CA GLU A 45 15.55 4.32 8.33
C GLU A 45 14.64 3.86 9.46
N SER A 46 13.68 2.97 9.19
CA SER A 46 12.81 2.47 10.24
C SER A 46 12.05 1.20 9.85
N ASP A 47 11.75 0.36 10.85
CA ASP A 47 10.80 -0.77 10.77
C ASP A 47 9.45 -0.38 10.12
N TYR A 48 9.08 0.90 10.17
CA TYR A 48 7.90 1.44 9.50
C TYR A 48 7.92 1.31 7.98
N LEU A 49 9.11 1.30 7.35
CA LEU A 49 9.25 1.14 5.91
C LEU A 49 8.82 -0.26 5.47
N ALA A 50 9.36 -1.28 6.13
CA ALA A 50 8.99 -2.68 5.89
C ALA A 50 7.51 -2.93 6.20
N MET A 51 6.99 -2.33 7.28
CA MET A 51 5.55 -2.39 7.58
C MET A 51 4.71 -1.75 6.48
N ALA A 52 5.08 -0.58 5.98
CA ALA A 52 4.32 0.11 4.93
C ALA A 52 4.30 -0.67 3.61
N ILE A 53 5.44 -1.25 3.21
CA ILE A 53 5.53 -2.12 2.03
C ILE A 53 4.63 -3.34 2.20
N ASN A 54 4.72 -4.03 3.34
CA ASN A 54 3.88 -5.19 3.62
C ASN A 54 2.37 -4.85 3.63
N GLU A 55 1.98 -3.69 4.16
CA GLU A 55 0.57 -3.25 4.12
C GLU A 55 0.07 -2.98 2.69
N ILE A 56 0.94 -2.48 1.79
CA ILE A 56 0.61 -2.33 0.36
C ILE A 56 0.37 -3.70 -0.27
N GLU A 57 1.31 -4.65 -0.09
CA GLU A 57 1.22 -6.01 -0.64
C GLU A 57 -0.04 -6.72 -0.14
N VAL A 58 -0.29 -6.72 1.17
CA VAL A 58 -1.48 -7.34 1.77
C VAL A 58 -2.77 -6.71 1.24
N ALA A 59 -2.79 -5.39 1.03
CA ALA A 59 -3.97 -4.72 0.49
C ALA A 59 -4.21 -5.10 -0.98
N ALA A 60 -3.16 -5.18 -1.80
CA ALA A 60 -3.23 -5.61 -3.20
C ALA A 60 -3.66 -7.08 -3.32
N ASP A 61 -3.04 -7.98 -2.54
CA ASP A 61 -3.41 -9.40 -2.46
C ASP A 61 -4.87 -9.60 -2.06
N SER A 62 -5.39 -8.74 -1.16
CA SER A 62 -6.79 -8.84 -0.74
C SER A 62 -7.79 -8.46 -1.85
N LEU A 63 -7.32 -7.91 -2.96
CA LEU A 63 -8.11 -7.55 -4.12
C LEU A 63 -7.94 -8.52 -5.29
N ALA A 64 -6.85 -9.30 -5.35
CA ALA A 64 -6.61 -10.32 -6.37
C ALA A 64 -7.72 -11.40 -6.38
#